data_AF-A0A4Y2GT84-F1
#
_entry.id   AF-A0A4Y2GT84-F1
#
_cell.length_a   1.000
_cell.length_b   1.000
_cell.length_c   1.000
_cell.angle_alpha   90.00
_cell.angle_beta   90.00
_cell.angle_gamma   90.00
#
_symmetry.space_group_name_H-M   'P 1'
#
loop_
_entity.id
_entity.type
_entity.pdbx_description
1 polymer ?
#
loop_
_entity_poly.entity_id
_entity_poly.type
_entity_poly.pdbx_seq_one_letter_code
_entity_poly.pdbx_strand_id
1 'polypeptide(L)'
;MERDISVKVLTTTTVDPWSSCEIQKAQLEDPAIKPILEKKLNSADRPSWQEIAPESPATKRYWALWDSLHLKDGVLYRKWESDDGNSCRWQLILPEVLRRDSMTATSGGTFWS
;
A
#
# COMPACT_ATOMS: atom_id res chain seq x y z
N MET A 1 -12.79 -35.61 0.95
CA MET A 1 -13.17 -34.30 1.54
C MET A 1 -11.97 -33.39 1.40
N GLU A 2 -11.71 -33.04 0.15
CA GLU A 2 -10.75 -32.01 -0.23
C GLU A 2 -11.46 -30.66 -0.22
N ARG A 3 -10.91 -29.70 0.54
CA ARG A 3 -11.33 -28.31 0.40
C ARG A 3 -10.57 -27.77 -0.79
N ASP A 4 -11.27 -27.62 -1.90
CA ASP A 4 -10.82 -26.89 -3.08
C ASP A 4 -10.52 -25.45 -2.65
N ILE A 5 -9.24 -25.19 -2.37
CA ILE A 5 -8.74 -23.86 -2.12
C ILE A 5 -8.78 -23.18 -3.48
N SER A 6 -9.89 -22.49 -3.74
CA SER A 6 -10.03 -21.60 -4.88
C SER A 6 -9.11 -20.40 -4.65
N VAL A 7 -7.81 -20.62 -4.87
CA VAL A 7 -6.85 -19.55 -5.08
C VAL A 7 -7.26 -18.93 -6.40
N LYS A 8 -8.01 -17.83 -6.35
CA LYS A 8 -8.17 -16.94 -7.49
C LYS A 8 -6.80 -16.32 -7.75
N VAL A 9 -5.94 -17.09 -8.42
CA VAL A 9 -4.80 -16.60 -9.18
C VAL A 9 -5.40 -15.70 -10.25
N LEU A 10 -5.47 -14.41 -9.93
CA LEU A 10 -5.65 -13.35 -10.91
C LEU A 10 -4.40 -13.35 -11.81
N THR A 11 -4.42 -14.24 -12.79
CA THR A 11 -3.59 -14.17 -13.99
C THR A 11 -4.26 -13.18 -14.93
N THR A 12 -4.10 -11.90 -14.64
CA THR A 12 -4.32 -10.84 -15.61
C THR A 12 -2.99 -10.19 -15.87
N THR A 13 -2.52 -10.34 -17.11
CA THR A 13 -1.58 -9.46 -17.78
C THR A 13 -1.99 -8.01 -17.51
N THR A 14 -1.40 -7.38 -16.50
CA THR A 14 -1.72 -6.00 -16.12
C THR A 14 -0.46 -5.45 -15.51
N VAL A 15 0.35 -4.79 -16.36
CA VAL A 15 1.11 -3.62 -15.89
C VAL A 15 0.09 -2.84 -15.05
N ASP A 16 0.32 -2.69 -13.74
CA ASP A 16 -0.59 -2.01 -12.80
C ASP A 16 -1.49 -1.00 -13.53
N PRO A 17 -2.84 -1.06 -13.41
CA PRO A 17 -3.72 -0.20 -14.21
C PRO A 17 -3.54 1.29 -13.92
N TRP A 18 -2.72 1.62 -12.91
CA TRP A 18 -2.33 2.97 -12.54
C TRP A 18 -0.85 3.18 -12.79
N SER A 19 -0.53 4.33 -13.40
CA SER A 19 0.85 4.81 -13.52
C SER A 19 1.44 5.10 -12.13
N SER A 20 2.76 5.03 -11.98
CA SER A 20 3.46 5.40 -10.74
C SER A 20 3.05 6.80 -10.23
N CYS A 21 2.83 7.74 -11.15
CA CYS A 21 2.32 9.09 -10.85
C CYS A 21 0.92 9.08 -10.22
N GLU A 22 0.00 8.23 -10.70
CA GLU A 22 -1.36 8.11 -10.16
C GLU A 22 -1.34 7.49 -8.76
N ILE A 23 -0.51 6.46 -8.58
CA ILE A 23 -0.31 5.81 -7.28
C ILE A 23 0.30 6.79 -6.27
N GLN A 24 1.33 7.54 -6.68
CA GLN A 24 1.93 8.58 -5.84
C GLN A 24 0.90 9.63 -5.43
N LYS A 25 0.11 10.13 -6.39
CA LYS A 25 -0.97 11.08 -6.11
C LYS A 25 -1.95 10.53 -5.08
N ALA A 26 -2.42 9.31 -5.28
CA ALA A 26 -3.35 8.69 -4.36
C ALA A 26 -2.76 8.50 -2.95
N GLN A 27 -1.45 8.19 -2.84
CA GLN A 27 -0.77 8.10 -1.55
C GLN A 27 -0.65 9.48 -0.88
N LEU A 28 -0.48 10.55 -1.65
CA LEU A 28 -0.49 11.93 -1.17
C LEU A 28 -1.89 12.43 -0.81
N GLU A 29 -2.95 11.86 -1.38
CA GLU A 29 -4.34 12.15 -1.02
C GLU A 29 -4.78 11.41 0.26
N ASP A 30 -4.10 10.30 0.60
CA ASP A 30 -4.39 9.54 1.81
C ASP A 30 -3.78 10.20 3.05
N PRO A 31 -4.59 10.65 4.02
CA PRO A 31 -4.11 11.38 5.19
C PRO A 31 -3.23 10.53 6.13
N ALA A 32 -3.27 9.20 6.03
CA ALA A 32 -2.43 8.31 6.83
C ALA A 32 -1.07 8.04 6.18
N ILE A 33 -1.01 8.03 4.84
CA ILE A 33 0.21 7.72 4.08
C ILE A 33 0.96 8.99 3.69
N LYS A 34 0.24 10.05 3.28
CA LYS A 34 0.79 11.35 2.91
C LYS A 34 1.92 11.83 3.83
N PRO A 35 1.71 11.96 5.17
CA PRO A 35 2.78 12.44 6.05
C PRO A 35 4.02 11.53 6.04
N ILE A 36 3.85 10.21 5.91
CA ILE A 36 4.98 9.27 5.83
C ILE A 36 5.71 9.40 4.50
N LEU A 37 4.96 9.50 3.40
CA LEU A 37 5.52 9.65 2.06
C LEU A 37 6.30 10.97 1.94
N GLU A 38 5.71 12.09 2.38
CA GLU A 38 6.36 13.39 2.41
C GLU A 38 7.64 13.35 3.24
N LYS A 39 7.60 12.76 4.45
CA LYS A 39 8.79 12.64 5.29
C LYS A 39 9.88 11.81 4.60
N LYS A 40 9.52 10.70 3.95
CA LYS A 40 10.48 9.82 3.25
C LYS A 40 11.10 10.48 2.02
N LEU A 41 10.36 11.39 1.37
CA LEU A 41 10.84 12.20 0.24
C LEU A 41 11.75 13.35 0.69
N ASN A 42 11.47 13.96 1.84
CA ASN A 42 12.27 15.06 2.39
C ASN A 42 13.54 14.57 3.10
N SER A 43 13.46 13.44 3.80
CA SER A 43 14.57 12.86 4.57
C SER A 43 14.56 11.33 4.51
N ALA A 44 15.75 10.73 4.38
CA ALA A 44 15.89 9.28 4.47
C ALA A 44 15.69 8.76 5.91
N ASP A 45 16.00 9.62 6.89
CA ASP A 45 15.94 9.30 8.31
C ASP A 45 14.51 9.19 8.83
N ARG A 46 14.32 8.29 9.80
CA ARG A 46 13.04 8.10 10.48
C ARG A 46 12.67 9.38 11.24
N PRO A 47 11.48 9.95 11.03
CA PRO A 47 11.06 11.14 11.75
C PRO A 47 10.91 10.84 13.24
N SER A 48 11.08 11.86 14.07
CA SER A 48 11.02 11.68 15.51
C SER A 48 9.61 11.31 15.98
N TRP A 49 9.50 10.64 17.13
CA TRP A 49 8.18 10.30 17.68
C TRP A 49 7.32 11.54 17.94
N GLN A 50 7.92 12.68 18.31
CA GLN A 50 7.18 13.91 18.60
C GLN A 50 6.46 14.46 17.36
N GLU A 51 7.04 14.29 16.17
CA GLU A 51 6.43 14.71 14.90
C GLU A 51 5.24 13.83 14.50
N ILE A 52 5.23 12.56 14.93
CA ILE A 52 4.21 11.57 14.55
C ILE A 52 3.18 11.36 15.67
N ALA A 53 3.49 11.76 16.90
CA ALA A 53 2.57 11.71 18.03
C ALA A 53 1.21 12.41 17.77
N PRO A 54 1.13 13.58 17.13
CA PRO A 54 -0.16 14.21 16.81
C PRO A 54 -0.89 13.55 15.62
N GLU A 55 -0.20 12.71 14.84
CA GLU A 55 -0.76 12.07 13.65
C GLU A 55 -1.75 10.94 13.98
N SER A 56 -2.48 10.54 12.95
CA SER A 56 -3.47 9.46 13.06
C SER A 56 -2.85 8.13 13.52
N PRO A 57 -3.65 7.23 14.15
CA PRO A 57 -3.19 5.89 14.50
C PRO A 57 -2.69 5.09 13.29
N ALA A 58 -3.24 5.33 12.10
CA ALA A 58 -2.81 4.68 10.86
C ALA A 58 -1.41 5.17 10.44
N THR A 59 -1.15 6.47 10.52
CA THR A 59 0.17 7.07 10.29
C THR A 59 1.23 6.47 11.21
N LYS A 60 0.92 6.35 12.51
CA LYS A 60 1.81 5.73 13.52
C LYS A 60 2.16 4.28 13.19
N ARG A 61 1.23 3.51 12.63
CA ARG A 61 1.50 2.13 12.18
C ARG A 61 2.52 2.10 11.04
N TYR A 62 2.38 2.99 10.05
CA TYR A 62 3.35 3.10 8.97
C TYR A 62 4.70 3.62 9.45
N TRP A 63 4.73 4.54 10.42
CA TRP A 63 5.95 4.98 11.07
C TRP A 63 6.69 3.84 11.79
N ALA A 64 5.98 2.95 12.48
CA ALA A 64 6.59 1.78 13.09
C ALA A 64 7.23 0.84 12.05
N LEU A 65 6.66 0.81 10.83
CA LEU A 65 7.16 0.05 9.68
C LEU A 65 8.20 0.82 8.83
N TRP A 66 8.68 1.98 9.28
CA TRP A 66 9.55 2.87 8.48
C TRP A 66 10.77 2.20 7.87
N ASP A 67 11.43 1.30 8.60
CA ASP A 67 12.59 0.54 8.11
C ASP A 67 12.24 -0.41 6.96
N SER A 68 11.02 -0.94 6.96
CA SER A 68 10.52 -1.75 5.86
C SER A 68 10.07 -0.91 4.67
N LEU A 69 9.75 0.37 4.88
CA LEU A 69 9.25 1.26 3.83
C LEU A 69 10.39 1.83 2.99
N HIS A 70 10.26 1.71 1.67
CA HIS A 70 11.20 2.23 0.69
C HIS A 70 10.45 3.01 -0.39
N LEU A 71 11.11 4.03 -0.91
CA LEU A 71 10.64 4.77 -2.07
C LEU A 71 11.18 4.16 -3.35
N LYS A 72 10.30 4.02 -4.35
CA LYS A 72 10.68 3.64 -5.72
C LYS A 72 9.89 4.52 -6.68
N ASP A 73 10.59 5.30 -7.49
CA ASP A 73 9.99 6.28 -8.42
C ASP A 73 8.98 7.22 -7.74
N GLY A 74 9.27 7.59 -6.48
CA GLY A 74 8.40 8.44 -5.68
C GLY A 74 7.15 7.78 -5.10
N VAL A 75 7.00 6.47 -5.28
CA VAL A 75 5.92 5.66 -4.71
C VAL A 75 6.43 4.88 -3.50
N LEU A 76 5.63 4.82 -2.44
CA LEU A 76 5.96 4.11 -1.22
C LEU A 76 5.65 2.61 -1.34
N TYR A 77 6.69 1.79 -1.21
CA TYR A 77 6.61 0.34 -1.14
C TYR A 77 7.04 -0.15 0.24
N ARG A 78 6.48 -1.28 0.66
CA ARG A 78 6.94 -2.03 1.81
C ARG A 78 7.74 -3.24 1.36
N LYS A 79 8.99 -3.29 1.78
CA LYS A 79 9.83 -4.47 1.68
C LYS A 79 9.46 -5.43 2.82
N TRP A 80 9.27 -6.69 2.47
CA TRP A 80 9.25 -7.80 3.40
C TRP A 80 10.42 -8.70 3.10
N GLU A 81 11.18 -9.02 4.13
CA GLU A 81 12.18 -10.09 4.09
C GLU A 81 11.58 -11.30 4.82
N SER A 82 11.55 -12.44 4.14
CA SER A 82 11.22 -13.70 4.80
C SER A 82 12.32 -14.07 5.79
N ASP A 83 11.94 -14.75 6.88
CA ASP A 83 12.86 -15.17 7.95
C ASP A 83 14.05 -15.99 7.41
N ASP A 84 13.81 -16.79 6.36
CA ASP A 84 14.82 -17.54 5.60
C ASP A 84 15.82 -16.68 4.80
N GLY A 85 15.64 -15.36 4.72
CA GLY A 85 16.47 -14.43 3.93
C GLY A 85 16.37 -14.61 2.41
N ASN A 86 15.73 -15.67 1.93
CA ASN A 86 15.70 -16.06 0.52
C ASN A 86 14.58 -15.38 -0.30
N SER A 87 13.79 -14.50 0.30
CA SER A 87 12.69 -13.81 -0.38
C SER A 87 12.57 -12.36 0.07
N CYS A 88 12.95 -11.45 -0.83
CA CYS A 88 12.61 -10.04 -0.75
C CYS A 88 11.33 -9.79 -1.56
N ARG A 89 10.21 -9.52 -0.87
CA ARG A 89 8.95 -9.17 -1.53
C ARG A 89 8.67 -7.68 -1.35
N TRP A 90 8.34 -7.03 -2.45
CA TRP A 90 7.90 -5.63 -2.46
C TRP A 90 6.39 -5.59 -2.52
N GLN A 91 5.75 -4.94 -1.55
CA GLN A 91 4.32 -4.74 -1.49
C GLN A 91 4.01 -3.26 -1.65
N LEU A 92 3.21 -2.91 -2.66
CA LEU A 92 2.73 -1.54 -2.83
C LEU A 92 1.80 -1.17 -1.67
N ILE A 93 2.05 -0.02 -1.04
CA ILE A 93 1.14 0.50 0.00
C ILE A 93 -0.03 1.18 -0.72
N LEU A 94 -1.12 0.43 -0.93
CA LEU A 94 -2.33 1.01 -1.51
C LEU A 94 -3.03 1.93 -0.49
N PRO A 95 -3.24 3.21 -0.84
CA PRO A 95 -4.07 4.12 -0.07
C PRO A 95 -5.54 3.69 -0.10
N GLU A 96 -6.29 4.08 0.92
CA GLU A 96 -7.70 3.67 1.05
C GLU A 96 -8.58 4.27 -0.06
N VAL A 97 -8.18 5.43 -0.61
CA VAL A 97 -8.86 6.09 -1.74
C VAL A 97 -8.89 5.20 -2.99
N LEU A 98 -7.80 4.50 -3.33
CA LEU A 98 -7.76 3.57 -4.46
C LEU A 98 -8.51 2.27 -4.17
N ARG A 99 -8.51 1.81 -2.90
CA ARG A 99 -9.33 0.65 -2.52
C ARG A 99 -10.82 0.92 -2.73
N ARG A 100 -11.28 2.13 -2.42
CA ARG A 100 -12.68 2.52 -2.60
C ARG A 100 -13.06 2.58 -4.08
N ASP A 101 -12.18 3.09 -4.93
CA ASP A 101 -12.42 3.19 -6.37
C ASP A 101 -12.59 1.80 -7.03
N SER A 102 -11.75 0.83 -6.63
CA SER A 102 -11.87 -0.58 -7.08
C SER A 102 -13.19 -1.25 -6.66
N MET A 103 -13.84 -0.74 -5.61
CA MET A 103 -15.12 -1.20 -5.10
C MET A 103 -16.31 -0.37 -5.62
N THR A 104 -16.17 0.31 -6.75
CA THR A 104 -17.33 0.86 -7.49
C THR A 104 -17.58 0.14 -8.81
N ALA A 105 -16.71 -0.80 -9.19
CA ALA A 105 -16.84 -1.66 -10.37
C ALA A 105 -17.38 -3.07 -10.05
N THR A 106 -18.12 -3.27 -8.95
CA THR A 106 -18.81 -4.54 -8.64
C THR A 106 -20.17 -4.31 -7.97
N SER A 107 -20.90 -3.29 -8.41
CA SER A 107 -22.33 -3.12 -8.10
C SER A 107 -23.13 -2.99 -9.40
N GLY A 108 -22.86 -3.90 -10.33
CA GLY A 108 -23.62 -4.10 -11.56
C GLY A 108 -24.11 -5.54 -11.64
N GLY A 109 -25.18 -5.84 -10.91
CA GLY A 109 -26.12 -6.93 -11.18
C GLY A 109 -25.60 -8.37 -11.13
N THR A 110 -26.05 -9.14 -10.15
CA THR A 110 -26.60 -10.46 -10.48
C THR A 110 -27.81 -10.76 -9.59
N PHE A 111 -28.94 -10.63 -10.26
CA PHE A 111 -30.28 -11.13 -9.96
C PHE A 111 -30.23 -12.51 -9.28
N TRP A 112 -30.86 -12.65 -8.11
CA TRP A 112 -31.19 -13.96 -7.57
C TRP A 112 -32.60 -14.32 -8.01
N SER A 113 -32.70 -15.45 -8.72
CA SER A 113 -33.94 -16.18 -8.92
C SER A 113 -33.79 -17.58 -8.35
#